data_AF-A0A5B0KPC2-F1
#
_entry.id   AF-A0A5B0KPC2-F1
#
_cell.length_a   1.000
_cell.length_b   1.000
_cell.length_c   1.000
_cell.angle_alpha   90.00
_cell.angle_beta   90.00
_cell.angle_gamma   90.00
#
_symmetry.space_group_name_H-M   'P 1'
#
loop_
_entity.id
_entity.type
_entity.pdbx_description
1 polymer ?
#
loop_
_entity_poly.entity_id
_entity_poly.type
_entity_poly.pdbx_seq_one_letter_code
_entity_poly.pdbx_strand_id
1 'polypeptide(L)'
;MSDALEPVRSAGVVGLGSMGMGVALSLLRAGFRVVGCDLDAAKCMSLVTHGGEAAGSPADVGRRVDRVIVLVATADQAEEVLFGVEGVAGTLPKGGVVVLSTSVPPDMAAAIGRRLAERDLLMLDAPVGGGPVRAAEGRMVVMASGPEDAFVRAADLIAAASGTLHRVGTEHGQGSAVKAVEQMLTGIHAAAVAEATAFGVRAGVDPQRLAEILAAGPFHIPSQRPLSIVGADLGNVMDAARRLTVPTPLAASALQLFTMAAAVGLGREGDGALARIFDRLAGNPQEG
;
A
#
# COMPACT_ATOMS: atom_id res chain seq x y z
N MET A 1 8.61 -39.00 -25.29
CA MET A 1 8.01 -37.64 -25.31
C MET A 1 8.62 -36.90 -24.14
N SER A 2 9.44 -35.90 -24.42
CA SER A 2 10.22 -35.17 -23.42
C SER A 2 9.28 -34.36 -22.54
N ASP A 3 9.13 -34.79 -21.29
CA ASP A 3 8.47 -34.03 -20.23
C ASP A 3 9.46 -32.94 -19.78
N ALA A 4 9.61 -31.91 -20.61
CA ALA A 4 10.34 -30.71 -20.22
C ALA A 4 9.49 -30.02 -19.15
N LEU A 5 9.78 -30.30 -17.88
CA LEU A 5 9.23 -29.60 -16.73
C LEU A 5 9.22 -28.11 -17.04
N GLU A 6 8.04 -27.47 -17.07
CA GLU A 6 7.96 -26.03 -17.19
C GLU A 6 8.85 -25.41 -16.10
N PRO A 7 9.64 -24.37 -16.42
CA PRO A 7 10.53 -23.76 -15.45
C PRO A 7 9.72 -23.31 -14.23
N VAL A 8 10.19 -23.69 -13.03
CA VAL A 8 9.53 -23.37 -11.77
C VAL A 8 9.44 -21.85 -11.64
N ARG A 9 8.22 -21.31 -11.74
CA ARG A 9 7.96 -19.89 -11.54
C ARG A 9 8.26 -19.55 -10.08
N SER A 10 9.24 -18.68 -9.83
CA SER A 10 9.57 -18.24 -8.47
C SER A 10 9.33 -16.75 -8.28
N ALA A 11 8.98 -16.35 -7.05
CA ALA A 11 8.73 -14.96 -6.68
C ALA A 11 9.13 -14.68 -5.24
N GLY A 12 9.69 -13.50 -5.01
CA GLY A 12 10.02 -12.97 -3.69
C GLY A 12 8.92 -12.06 -3.17
N VAL A 13 8.65 -12.08 -1.87
CA VAL A 13 7.78 -11.10 -1.20
C VAL A 13 8.47 -10.55 0.03
N VAL A 14 8.85 -9.27 0.00
CA VAL A 14 9.45 -8.58 1.16
C VAL A 14 8.43 -7.66 1.79
N GLY A 15 8.11 -7.92 3.05
CA GLY A 15 6.94 -7.40 3.76
C GLY A 15 5.79 -8.39 3.69
N LEU A 16 5.53 -9.09 4.80
CA LEU A 16 4.50 -10.12 4.95
C LEU A 16 3.36 -9.67 5.88
N GLY A 17 3.13 -8.35 5.97
CA GLY A 17 1.95 -7.79 6.63
C GLY A 17 0.64 -8.24 5.96
N SER A 18 -0.52 -7.71 6.39
CA SER A 18 -1.83 -8.21 5.93
C SER A 18 -1.98 -8.25 4.40
N MET A 19 -1.48 -7.23 3.70
CA MET A 19 -1.46 -7.21 2.23
C MET A 19 -0.42 -8.19 1.65
N GLY A 20 0.83 -8.12 2.13
CA GLY A 20 1.93 -8.92 1.60
C GLY A 20 1.76 -10.42 1.79
N MET A 21 1.21 -10.85 2.93
CA MET A 21 0.83 -12.24 3.14
C MET A 21 -0.26 -12.67 2.14
N GLY A 22 -1.29 -11.85 1.92
CA GLY A 22 -2.33 -12.14 0.93
C GLY A 22 -1.77 -12.33 -0.48
N VAL A 23 -0.79 -11.51 -0.86
CA VAL A 23 -0.06 -11.63 -2.13
C VAL A 23 0.75 -12.93 -2.18
N ALA A 24 1.52 -13.23 -1.14
CA ALA A 24 2.33 -14.46 -1.07
C ALA A 24 1.46 -15.71 -1.20
N LEU A 25 0.32 -15.76 -0.51
CA LEU A 25 -0.64 -16.87 -0.60
C LEU A 25 -1.29 -16.96 -1.99
N SER A 26 -1.56 -15.83 -2.64
CA SER A 26 -2.11 -15.81 -4.00
C SER A 26 -1.12 -16.36 -5.02
N LEU A 27 0.17 -16.00 -4.88
CA LEU A 27 1.25 -16.56 -5.71
C LEU A 27 1.41 -18.07 -5.48
N LEU A 28 1.37 -18.55 -4.23
CA LEU A 28 1.41 -19.98 -3.92
C LEU A 28 0.25 -20.75 -4.59
N ARG A 29 -0.98 -20.23 -4.51
CA ARG A 29 -2.14 -20.85 -5.17
C ARG A 29 -2.02 -20.86 -6.70
N ALA A 30 -1.32 -19.88 -7.26
CA ALA A 30 -1.02 -19.82 -8.69
C ALA A 30 0.15 -20.73 -9.11
N GLY A 31 0.76 -21.49 -8.18
CA GLY A 31 1.82 -22.46 -8.42
C GLY A 31 3.24 -21.87 -8.42
N PHE A 32 3.43 -20.67 -7.85
CA PHE A 32 4.77 -20.11 -7.69
C PHE A 32 5.48 -20.74 -6.49
N ARG A 33 6.79 -20.94 -6.62
CA ARG A 33 7.69 -21.06 -5.46
C ARG A 33 7.87 -19.67 -4.85
N VAL A 34 7.37 -19.47 -3.63
CA VAL A 34 7.41 -18.15 -2.96
C VAL A 34 8.45 -18.11 -1.86
N VAL A 35 9.34 -17.13 -1.90
CA VAL A 35 10.33 -16.84 -0.86
C VAL A 35 9.98 -15.51 -0.19
N GLY A 36 9.66 -15.53 1.10
CA GLY A 36 9.21 -14.36 1.85
C GLY A 36 10.17 -13.90 2.94
N CYS A 37 10.18 -12.59 3.20
CA CYS A 37 10.95 -11.98 4.28
C CYS A 37 10.10 -10.90 4.99
N ASP A 38 10.11 -10.90 6.31
CA ASP A 38 9.56 -9.86 7.18
C ASP A 38 10.41 -9.78 8.45
N LEU A 39 10.42 -8.61 9.11
CA LEU A 39 11.10 -8.44 10.40
C LEU A 39 10.42 -9.28 11.51
N ASP A 40 9.12 -9.53 11.36
CA ASP A 40 8.36 -10.36 12.27
C ASP A 40 8.45 -11.84 11.88
N ALA A 41 9.22 -12.60 12.66
CA ALA A 41 9.43 -14.02 12.47
C ALA A 41 8.12 -14.84 12.47
N ALA A 42 7.08 -14.39 13.17
CA ALA A 42 5.79 -15.09 13.18
C ALA A 42 5.12 -15.05 11.80
N LYS A 43 5.26 -13.95 11.05
CA LYS A 43 4.74 -13.84 9.68
C LYS A 43 5.53 -14.71 8.71
N CYS A 44 6.86 -14.78 8.85
CA CYS A 44 7.68 -15.71 8.08
C CYS A 44 7.26 -17.17 8.32
N MET A 45 7.01 -17.54 9.58
CA MET A 45 6.53 -18.89 9.93
C MET A 45 5.13 -19.19 9.39
N SER A 46 4.25 -18.17 9.38
CA SER A 46 2.93 -18.28 8.76
C SER A 46 3.05 -18.60 7.26
N LEU A 47 3.94 -17.92 6.52
CA LEU A 47 4.20 -18.24 5.12
C LEU A 47 4.67 -19.69 4.93
N VAL A 48 5.61 -20.15 5.77
CA VAL A 48 6.13 -21.53 5.72
C VAL A 48 5.02 -22.55 5.94
N THR A 49 4.11 -22.29 6.88
CA THR A 49 2.95 -23.17 7.16
C THR A 49 2.03 -23.32 5.94
N HIS A 50 1.99 -22.32 5.06
CA HIS A 50 1.21 -22.36 3.82
C HIS A 50 1.99 -22.91 2.62
N GLY A 51 3.21 -23.41 2.81
CA GLY A 51 4.05 -24.01 1.76
C GLY A 51 4.99 -23.03 1.06
N GLY A 52 5.15 -21.82 1.57
CA GLY A 52 6.22 -20.91 1.13
C GLY A 52 7.54 -21.17 1.85
N GLU A 53 8.55 -20.39 1.49
CA GLU A 53 9.88 -20.45 2.10
C GLU A 53 10.19 -19.13 2.81
N ALA A 54 10.79 -19.19 4.01
CA ALA A 54 11.30 -18.02 4.69
C ALA A 54 12.73 -17.70 4.25
N ALA A 55 13.04 -16.42 4.09
CA ALA A 55 14.38 -15.89 3.92
C ALA A 55 14.82 -15.11 5.17
N GLY A 56 16.11 -15.13 5.46
CA GLY A 56 16.69 -14.45 6.63
C GLY A 56 16.84 -12.93 6.46
N SER A 57 16.87 -12.46 5.21
CA SER A 57 17.01 -11.04 4.87
C SER A 57 16.45 -10.75 3.48
N PRO A 58 16.20 -9.47 3.12
CA PRO A 58 15.83 -9.11 1.75
C PRO A 58 16.89 -9.53 0.72
N ALA A 59 18.18 -9.44 1.06
CA ALA A 59 19.27 -9.95 0.23
C ALA A 59 19.21 -11.48 0.04
N ASP A 60 18.83 -12.25 1.05
CA ASP A 60 18.59 -13.70 0.88
C ASP A 60 17.44 -13.99 -0.10
N VAL A 61 16.38 -13.17 -0.09
CA VAL A 61 15.33 -13.25 -1.13
C VAL A 61 15.95 -13.02 -2.52
N GLY A 62 16.71 -11.94 -2.72
CA GLY A 62 17.32 -11.60 -4.02
C GLY A 62 18.26 -12.68 -4.58
N ARG A 63 18.91 -13.48 -3.73
CA ARG A 63 19.75 -14.62 -4.17
C ARG A 63 18.95 -15.81 -4.70
N ARG A 64 17.65 -15.92 -4.35
CA ARG A 64 16.84 -17.13 -4.54
C ARG A 64 15.77 -16.99 -5.61
N VAL A 65 15.50 -15.77 -6.06
CA VAL A 65 14.47 -15.43 -7.06
C VAL A 65 14.99 -14.35 -8.01
N ASP A 66 14.30 -14.15 -9.13
CA ASP A 66 14.58 -13.10 -10.11
C ASP A 66 13.57 -11.95 -10.08
N ARG A 67 12.43 -12.12 -9.39
CA ARG A 67 11.33 -11.16 -9.31
C ARG A 67 10.88 -11.03 -7.87
N VAL A 68 10.78 -9.81 -7.38
CA VAL A 68 10.43 -9.50 -5.98
C VAL A 68 9.31 -8.47 -5.92
N ILE A 69 8.36 -8.69 -5.03
CA ILE A 69 7.36 -7.69 -4.64
C ILE A 69 7.81 -7.07 -3.31
N VAL A 70 7.93 -5.75 -3.27
CA VAL A 70 8.26 -5.01 -2.05
C VAL A 70 7.01 -4.30 -1.53
N LEU A 71 6.52 -4.75 -0.38
CA LEU A 71 5.22 -4.37 0.17
C LEU A 71 5.32 -4.11 1.67
N VAL A 72 6.02 -3.02 2.00
CA VAL A 72 6.27 -2.55 3.37
C VAL A 72 5.44 -1.31 3.69
N ALA A 73 5.53 -0.79 4.91
CA ALA A 73 4.60 0.23 5.40
C ALA A 73 5.02 1.67 5.03
N THR A 74 6.32 1.93 4.90
CA THR A 74 6.83 3.30 4.69
C THR A 74 7.87 3.37 3.57
N ALA A 75 8.07 4.57 3.05
CA ALA A 75 9.09 4.86 2.06
C ALA A 75 10.50 4.54 2.57
N ASP A 76 10.80 4.90 3.83
CA ASP A 76 12.09 4.58 4.47
C ASP A 76 12.32 3.06 4.57
N GLN A 77 11.27 2.28 4.86
CA GLN A 77 11.38 0.82 4.86
C GLN A 77 11.63 0.28 3.46
N ALA A 78 11.01 0.86 2.42
CA ALA A 78 11.26 0.45 1.03
C ALA A 78 12.72 0.75 0.63
N GLU A 79 13.24 1.90 1.05
CA GLU A 79 14.63 2.29 0.84
C GLU A 79 15.60 1.31 1.50
N GLU A 80 15.38 0.96 2.77
CA GLU A 80 16.19 -0.03 3.51
C GLU A 80 16.10 -1.43 2.88
N VAL A 81 14.88 -1.87 2.54
CA VAL A 81 14.67 -3.18 1.90
C VAL A 81 15.36 -3.27 0.55
N LEU A 82 15.39 -2.19 -0.24
CA LEU A 82 15.98 -2.21 -1.57
C LEU A 82 17.50 -2.01 -1.53
N PHE A 83 17.98 -1.05 -0.74
CA PHE A 83 19.34 -0.53 -0.83
C PHE A 83 20.12 -0.54 0.49
N GLY A 84 19.52 -1.01 1.59
CA GLY A 84 20.21 -1.20 2.85
C GLY A 84 21.34 -2.24 2.76
N VAL A 85 22.03 -2.47 3.87
CA VAL A 85 23.19 -3.39 3.93
C VAL A 85 22.80 -4.79 3.43
N GLU A 86 21.61 -5.25 3.78
CA GLU A 86 21.02 -6.52 3.34
C GLU A 86 19.87 -6.29 2.34
N GLY A 87 20.00 -5.26 1.50
CA GLY A 87 18.97 -4.88 0.53
C GLY A 87 18.87 -5.83 -0.67
N VAL A 88 17.66 -5.99 -1.22
CA VAL A 88 17.40 -6.88 -2.36
C VAL A 88 18.21 -6.50 -3.59
N ALA A 89 18.40 -5.19 -3.85
CA ALA A 89 19.06 -4.72 -5.07
C ALA A 89 20.55 -5.11 -5.15
N GLY A 90 21.17 -5.48 -4.02
CA GLY A 90 22.56 -5.95 -3.99
C GLY A 90 22.74 -7.41 -4.41
N THR A 91 21.65 -8.18 -4.52
CA THR A 91 21.70 -9.64 -4.73
C THR A 91 20.78 -10.16 -5.82
N LEU A 92 19.74 -9.40 -6.19
CA LEU A 92 18.85 -9.73 -7.29
C LEU A 92 19.67 -9.87 -8.58
N PRO A 93 19.47 -10.93 -9.39
CA PRO A 93 20.23 -11.11 -10.63
C PRO A 93 19.94 -9.99 -11.62
N LYS A 94 20.93 -9.70 -12.49
CA LYS A 94 20.77 -8.74 -13.58
C LYS A 94 19.55 -9.06 -14.44
N GLY A 95 18.79 -8.04 -14.81
CA GLY A 95 17.50 -8.18 -15.49
C GLY A 95 16.35 -8.65 -14.59
N GLY A 96 16.60 -8.80 -13.29
CA GLY A 96 15.58 -9.09 -12.29
C GLY A 96 14.62 -7.91 -12.11
N VAL A 97 13.42 -8.19 -11.61
CA VAL A 97 12.33 -7.22 -11.51
C VAL A 97 11.96 -6.94 -10.07
N VAL A 98 11.90 -5.66 -9.72
CA VAL A 98 11.31 -5.17 -8.48
C VAL A 98 9.91 -4.63 -8.78
N VAL A 99 8.89 -5.21 -8.19
CA VAL A 99 7.53 -4.65 -8.15
C VAL A 99 7.40 -3.87 -6.85
N LEU A 100 7.54 -2.55 -6.93
CA LEU A 100 7.41 -1.66 -5.78
C LEU A 100 5.93 -1.39 -5.53
N SER A 101 5.37 -2.04 -4.52
CA SER A 101 3.95 -1.90 -4.14
C SER A 101 3.76 -1.17 -2.81
N THR A 102 4.83 -0.55 -2.32
CA THR A 102 4.80 0.33 -1.15
C THR A 102 4.32 1.71 -1.56
N SER A 103 3.44 2.31 -0.76
CA SER A 103 3.04 3.71 -0.95
C SER A 103 4.23 4.63 -0.67
N VAL A 104 4.78 5.24 -1.71
CA VAL A 104 5.90 6.18 -1.64
C VAL A 104 5.57 7.47 -2.39
N PRO A 105 6.27 8.58 -2.10
CA PRO A 105 6.15 9.79 -2.91
C PRO A 105 6.53 9.53 -4.39
N PRO A 106 5.86 10.16 -5.37
CA PRO A 106 6.13 9.95 -6.80
C PRO A 106 7.59 10.16 -7.23
N ASP A 107 8.22 11.20 -6.69
CA ASP A 107 9.62 11.54 -6.95
C ASP A 107 10.58 10.52 -6.33
N MET A 108 10.21 9.92 -5.21
CA MET A 108 10.97 8.83 -4.61
C MET A 108 10.87 7.56 -5.46
N ALA A 109 9.68 7.18 -5.95
CA ALA A 109 9.54 6.07 -6.88
C ALA A 109 10.40 6.28 -8.14
N ALA A 110 10.40 7.50 -8.71
CA ALA A 110 11.28 7.83 -9.84
C ALA A 110 12.78 7.72 -9.49
N ALA A 111 13.19 8.14 -8.30
CA ALA A 111 14.58 8.01 -7.84
C ALA A 111 15.00 6.54 -7.62
N ILE A 112 14.12 5.72 -7.02
CA ILE A 112 14.34 4.28 -6.83
C ILE A 112 14.50 3.60 -8.19
N GLY A 113 13.62 3.90 -9.15
CA GLY A 113 13.66 3.33 -10.49
C GLY A 113 15.00 3.59 -11.20
N ARG A 114 15.50 4.83 -11.15
CA ARG A 114 16.83 5.18 -11.70
C ARG A 114 17.97 4.39 -11.04
N ARG A 115 17.97 4.28 -9.71
CA ARG A 115 19.01 3.56 -8.96
C ARG A 115 18.99 2.05 -9.20
N LEU A 116 17.81 1.47 -9.42
CA LEU A 116 17.70 0.07 -9.83
C LEU A 116 18.22 -0.13 -11.27
N ALA A 117 17.91 0.79 -12.18
CA ALA A 117 18.42 0.74 -13.55
C ALA A 117 19.96 0.82 -13.63
N GLU A 118 20.60 1.64 -12.78
CA GLU A 118 22.07 1.68 -12.63
C GLU A 118 22.70 0.32 -12.24
N ARG A 119 21.88 -0.62 -11.73
CA ARG A 119 22.28 -1.97 -11.31
C ARG A 119 21.83 -3.05 -12.31
N ASP A 120 21.42 -2.67 -13.52
CA ASP A 120 20.80 -3.55 -14.51
C ASP A 120 19.52 -4.24 -14.00
N LEU A 121 18.77 -3.60 -13.08
CA LEU A 121 17.50 -4.10 -12.56
C LEU A 121 16.33 -3.34 -13.15
N LEU A 122 15.22 -4.04 -13.33
CA LEU A 122 13.95 -3.48 -13.78
C LEU A 122 13.06 -3.17 -12.58
N MET A 123 12.23 -2.14 -12.71
CA MET A 123 11.23 -1.81 -11.71
C MET A 123 9.87 -1.54 -12.34
N LEU A 124 8.81 -2.00 -11.68
CA LEU A 124 7.48 -1.43 -11.80
C LEU A 124 7.15 -0.65 -10.54
N ASP A 125 6.78 0.62 -10.71
CA ASP A 125 6.11 1.42 -9.68
C ASP A 125 4.65 1.01 -9.67
N ALA A 126 4.27 0.12 -8.76
CA ALA A 126 3.01 -0.61 -8.78
C ALA A 126 2.32 -0.61 -7.41
N PRO A 127 1.99 0.56 -6.84
CA PRO A 127 1.17 0.64 -5.64
C PRO A 127 -0.18 -0.05 -5.83
N VAL A 128 -0.71 -0.54 -4.71
CA VAL A 128 -1.90 -1.40 -4.69
C VAL A 128 -3.05 -0.78 -3.90
N GLY A 129 -4.27 -1.20 -4.25
CA GLY A 129 -5.52 -0.86 -3.59
C GLY A 129 -6.43 -2.08 -3.43
N GLY A 130 -7.53 -1.90 -2.68
CA GLY A 130 -8.56 -2.93 -2.47
C GLY A 130 -8.49 -3.71 -1.16
N GLY A 131 -7.45 -3.50 -0.34
CA GLY A 131 -7.35 -4.04 1.02
C GLY A 131 -7.00 -5.54 1.11
N PRO A 132 -6.76 -6.04 2.34
CA PRO A 132 -6.16 -7.35 2.57
C PRO A 132 -7.05 -8.52 2.13
N VAL A 133 -8.37 -8.36 2.19
CA VAL A 133 -9.34 -9.36 1.70
C VAL A 133 -9.14 -9.61 0.21
N ARG A 134 -9.11 -8.53 -0.59
CA ARG A 134 -8.87 -8.66 -2.03
C ARG A 134 -7.46 -9.16 -2.33
N ALA A 135 -6.46 -8.78 -1.54
CA ALA A 135 -5.10 -9.31 -1.68
C ALA A 135 -5.03 -10.82 -1.45
N ALA A 136 -5.68 -11.33 -0.40
CA ALA A 136 -5.73 -12.75 -0.10
C ALA A 136 -6.43 -13.58 -1.18
N GLU A 137 -7.32 -12.97 -1.96
CA GLU A 137 -8.05 -13.59 -3.07
C GLU A 137 -7.37 -13.40 -4.44
N GLY A 138 -6.22 -12.72 -4.51
CA GLY A 138 -5.55 -12.40 -5.77
C GLY A 138 -6.30 -11.38 -6.61
N ARG A 139 -7.10 -10.51 -5.97
CA ARG A 139 -8.00 -9.54 -6.61
C ARG A 139 -7.62 -8.09 -6.30
N MET A 140 -6.35 -7.81 -6.01
CA MET A 140 -5.90 -6.43 -5.79
C MET A 140 -6.14 -5.58 -7.03
N VAL A 141 -6.28 -4.28 -6.80
CA VAL A 141 -6.19 -3.27 -7.85
C VAL A 141 -4.76 -2.76 -7.87
N VAL A 142 -4.07 -2.92 -8.99
CA VAL A 142 -2.68 -2.48 -9.17
C VAL A 142 -2.67 -1.26 -10.09
N MET A 143 -1.98 -0.20 -9.68
CA MET A 143 -1.80 1.03 -10.46
C MET A 143 -0.33 1.12 -10.85
N ALA A 144 0.05 0.53 -11.98
CA ALA A 144 1.45 0.33 -12.35
C ALA A 144 1.93 1.30 -13.42
N SER A 145 3.15 1.80 -13.25
CA SER A 145 3.94 2.47 -14.29
C SER A 145 5.37 1.96 -14.34
N GLY A 146 6.02 2.15 -15.49
CA GLY A 146 7.41 1.74 -15.72
C GLY A 146 7.65 1.25 -17.16
N PRO A 147 8.89 0.83 -17.46
CA PRO A 147 9.27 0.37 -18.79
C PRO A 147 8.53 -0.92 -19.19
N GLU A 148 8.28 -1.09 -20.49
CA GLU A 148 7.56 -2.26 -21.03
C GLU A 148 8.20 -3.59 -20.63
N ASP A 149 9.53 -3.67 -20.63
CA ASP A 149 10.27 -4.88 -20.26
C ASP A 149 9.95 -5.34 -18.84
N ALA A 150 9.71 -4.40 -17.91
CA ALA A 150 9.31 -4.72 -16.55
C ALA A 150 7.88 -5.26 -16.50
N PHE A 151 6.97 -4.70 -17.31
CA PHE A 151 5.60 -5.23 -17.46
C PHE A 151 5.59 -6.65 -18.02
N VAL A 152 6.36 -6.90 -19.08
CA VAL A 152 6.45 -8.21 -19.72
C VAL A 152 6.98 -9.26 -18.73
N ARG A 153 8.05 -8.94 -18.00
CA ARG A 153 8.68 -9.89 -17.06
C ARG A 153 7.88 -10.13 -15.78
N ALA A 154 7.06 -9.17 -15.35
CA ALA A 154 6.21 -9.30 -14.17
C ALA A 154 4.77 -9.72 -14.49
N ALA A 155 4.43 -9.97 -15.76
CA ALA A 155 3.05 -10.17 -16.20
C ALA A 155 2.33 -11.32 -15.47
N ASP A 156 2.99 -12.47 -15.33
CA ASP A 156 2.45 -13.66 -14.64
C ASP A 156 2.31 -13.42 -13.13
N LEU A 157 3.27 -12.73 -12.52
CA LEU A 157 3.27 -12.38 -11.10
C LEU A 157 2.14 -11.38 -10.78
N ILE A 158 1.93 -10.37 -11.62
CA ILE A 158 0.84 -9.41 -11.47
C ILE A 158 -0.51 -10.10 -11.71
N ALA A 159 -0.63 -10.94 -12.74
CA ALA A 159 -1.86 -11.67 -13.03
C ALA A 159 -2.26 -12.61 -11.88
N ALA A 160 -1.29 -13.21 -11.17
CA ALA A 160 -1.56 -14.07 -10.01
C ALA A 160 -2.00 -13.31 -8.76
N ALA A 161 -1.62 -12.04 -8.61
CA ALA A 161 -1.86 -11.25 -7.41
C ALA A 161 -2.95 -10.17 -7.57
N SER A 162 -3.42 -9.92 -8.79
CA SER A 162 -4.35 -8.81 -9.09
C SER A 162 -5.56 -9.24 -9.90
N GLY A 163 -6.70 -8.61 -9.59
CA GLY A 163 -7.92 -8.74 -10.36
C GLY A 163 -8.10 -7.60 -11.36
N THR A 164 -7.33 -6.52 -11.19
CA THR A 164 -7.33 -5.37 -12.08
C THR A 164 -5.95 -4.74 -12.11
N LEU A 165 -5.41 -4.55 -13.32
CA LEU A 165 -4.17 -3.84 -13.57
C LEU A 165 -4.47 -2.57 -14.39
N HIS A 166 -4.24 -1.41 -13.79
CA HIS A 166 -4.20 -0.13 -14.49
C HIS A 166 -2.76 0.17 -14.88
N ARG A 167 -2.48 0.20 -16.19
CA ARG A 167 -1.20 0.67 -16.72
C ARG A 167 -1.30 2.19 -16.88
N VAL A 168 -0.74 2.94 -15.93
CA VAL A 168 -0.96 4.38 -15.81
C VAL A 168 0.10 5.23 -16.52
N GLY A 169 1.21 4.61 -16.95
CA GLY A 169 2.19 5.25 -17.83
C GLY A 169 3.53 4.51 -17.87
N THR A 170 4.50 5.10 -18.57
CA THR A 170 5.82 4.50 -18.82
C THR A 170 6.89 4.92 -17.82
N GLU A 171 6.66 6.01 -17.10
CA GLU A 171 7.64 6.57 -16.17
C GLU A 171 7.36 6.14 -14.74
N HIS A 172 8.41 5.78 -14.01
CA HIS A 172 8.32 5.57 -12.56
C HIS A 172 7.82 6.83 -11.87
N GLY A 173 6.98 6.68 -10.85
CA GLY A 173 6.33 7.77 -10.13
C GLY A 173 4.90 8.04 -10.58
N GLN A 174 4.50 7.66 -11.80
CA GLN A 174 3.13 7.85 -12.27
C GLN A 174 2.14 6.94 -11.52
N GLY A 175 2.50 5.69 -11.21
CA GLY A 175 1.69 4.80 -10.37
C GLY A 175 1.53 5.35 -8.97
N SER A 176 2.64 5.75 -8.35
CA SER A 176 2.66 6.42 -7.04
C SER A 176 1.86 7.74 -7.04
N ALA A 177 1.84 8.50 -8.13
CA ALA A 177 1.05 9.71 -8.25
C ALA A 177 -0.46 9.42 -8.27
N VAL A 178 -0.90 8.41 -9.01
CA VAL A 178 -2.31 7.97 -8.98
C VAL A 178 -2.69 7.49 -7.58
N LYS A 179 -1.81 6.77 -6.90
CA LYS A 179 -2.04 6.35 -5.51
C LYS A 179 -2.16 7.54 -4.55
N ALA A 180 -1.32 8.56 -4.71
CA ALA A 180 -1.40 9.78 -3.93
C ALA A 180 -2.74 10.51 -4.12
N VAL A 181 -3.29 10.51 -5.35
CA VAL A 181 -4.64 11.05 -5.62
C VAL A 181 -5.71 10.24 -4.88
N GLU A 182 -5.67 8.92 -4.93
CA GLU A 182 -6.61 8.05 -4.20
C GLU A 182 -6.56 8.33 -2.69
N GLN A 183 -5.35 8.44 -2.14
CA GLN A 183 -5.11 8.70 -0.72
C GLN A 183 -5.56 10.10 -0.29
N MET A 184 -5.31 11.11 -1.13
CA MET A 184 -5.80 12.47 -0.93
C MET A 184 -7.32 12.49 -0.78
N LEU A 185 -8.03 11.86 -1.73
CA LEU A 185 -9.49 11.79 -1.71
C LEU A 185 -10.00 10.98 -0.52
N THR A 186 -9.33 9.89 -0.16
CA THR A 186 -9.68 9.08 1.00
C THR A 186 -9.63 9.91 2.29
N GLY A 187 -8.53 10.63 2.52
CA GLY A 187 -8.36 11.46 3.71
C GLY A 187 -9.32 12.66 3.75
N ILE A 188 -9.53 13.36 2.63
CA ILE A 188 -10.47 14.48 2.54
C ILE A 188 -11.89 14.03 2.86
N HIS A 189 -12.35 12.97 2.23
CA HIS A 189 -13.72 12.52 2.45
C HIS A 189 -13.89 12.01 3.90
N ALA A 190 -12.87 11.40 4.51
CA ALA A 190 -12.98 10.87 5.87
C ALA A 190 -13.16 12.02 6.87
N ALA A 191 -12.40 13.11 6.68
CA ALA A 191 -12.60 14.36 7.39
C ALA A 191 -14.01 14.94 7.18
N ALA A 192 -14.48 14.99 5.94
CA ALA A 192 -15.81 15.52 5.63
C ALA A 192 -16.95 14.71 6.26
N VAL A 193 -16.85 13.37 6.24
CA VAL A 193 -17.83 12.48 6.87
C VAL A 193 -17.84 12.66 8.39
N ALA A 194 -16.66 12.78 9.02
CA ALA A 194 -16.55 13.03 10.45
C ALA A 194 -17.22 14.36 10.87
N GLU A 195 -16.93 15.44 10.13
CA GLU A 195 -17.53 16.76 10.37
C GLU A 195 -19.07 16.74 10.17
N ALA A 196 -19.53 16.15 9.07
CA ALA A 196 -20.95 16.06 8.75
C ALA A 196 -21.72 15.19 9.76
N THR A 197 -21.10 14.11 10.27
CA THR A 197 -21.70 13.25 11.29
C THR A 197 -21.91 14.03 12.58
N ALA A 198 -20.88 14.73 13.07
CA ALA A 198 -21.00 15.55 14.28
C ALA A 198 -22.02 16.69 14.14
N PHE A 199 -22.12 17.31 12.96
CA PHE A 199 -23.16 18.29 12.65
C PHE A 199 -24.57 17.68 12.76
N GLY A 200 -24.80 16.52 12.13
CA GLY A 200 -26.10 15.83 12.17
C GLY A 200 -26.52 15.45 13.58
N VAL A 201 -25.59 14.94 14.39
CA VAL A 201 -25.82 14.65 15.82
C VAL A 201 -26.19 15.93 16.58
N ARG A 202 -25.45 17.02 16.36
CA ARG A 202 -25.75 18.31 17.01
C ARG A 202 -27.10 18.89 16.62
N ALA A 203 -27.55 18.61 15.39
CA ALA A 203 -28.87 18.95 14.88
C ALA A 203 -30.00 18.05 15.44
N GLY A 204 -29.68 17.08 16.29
CA GLY A 204 -30.65 16.21 16.97
C GLY A 204 -31.00 14.93 16.21
N VAL A 205 -30.23 14.57 15.17
CA VAL A 205 -30.38 13.29 14.48
C VAL A 205 -29.74 12.18 15.32
N ASP A 206 -30.43 11.04 15.44
CA ASP A 206 -29.89 9.86 16.09
C ASP A 206 -28.58 9.39 15.40
N PRO A 207 -27.47 9.18 16.14
CA PRO A 207 -26.19 8.80 15.56
C PRO A 207 -26.22 7.48 14.78
N GLN A 208 -26.94 6.46 15.27
CA GLN A 208 -27.01 5.16 14.60
C GLN A 208 -27.75 5.30 13.28
N ARG A 209 -28.89 6.01 13.29
CA ARG A 209 -29.66 6.27 12.08
C ARG A 209 -28.88 7.10 11.06
N LEU A 210 -28.11 8.07 11.53
CA LEU A 210 -27.24 8.88 10.66
C LEU A 210 -26.15 8.02 10.02
N ALA A 211 -25.49 7.16 10.79
CA ALA A 211 -24.47 6.24 10.29
C ALA A 211 -25.05 5.26 9.23
N GLU A 212 -26.24 4.71 9.47
CA GLU A 212 -26.95 3.86 8.49
C GLU A 212 -27.19 4.59 7.16
N ILE A 213 -27.71 5.82 7.22
CA ILE A 213 -28.02 6.63 6.04
C ILE A 213 -26.73 6.98 5.27
N LEU A 214 -25.67 7.38 5.98
CA LEU A 214 -24.39 7.73 5.36
C LEU A 214 -23.69 6.52 4.74
N ALA A 215 -23.78 5.35 5.38
CA ALA A 215 -23.22 4.10 4.86
C ALA A 215 -23.92 3.61 3.58
N ALA A 216 -25.22 3.91 3.43
CA ALA A 216 -25.96 3.61 2.20
C ALA A 216 -25.74 4.63 1.07
N GLY A 217 -25.16 5.79 1.38
CA GLY A 217 -24.89 6.87 0.43
C GLY A 217 -23.58 6.70 -0.33
N PRO A 218 -23.34 7.54 -1.36
CA PRO A 218 -22.10 7.52 -2.15
C PRO A 218 -20.86 8.02 -1.37
N PHE A 219 -21.05 8.41 -0.10
CA PHE A 219 -20.03 9.02 0.76
C PHE A 219 -19.34 8.00 1.68
N HIS A 220 -19.67 6.71 1.56
CA HIS A 220 -19.01 5.67 2.34
C HIS A 220 -17.55 5.53 1.90
N ILE A 221 -16.64 5.78 2.83
CA ILE A 221 -15.21 5.53 2.63
C ILE A 221 -14.89 4.32 3.48
N PRO A 222 -14.67 3.15 2.87
CA PRO A 222 -14.34 1.95 3.60
C PRO A 222 -12.84 1.99 3.99
N SER A 223 -12.45 2.90 4.88
CA SER A 223 -11.07 2.97 5.36
C SER A 223 -11.00 2.64 6.84
N GLN A 224 -11.27 1.38 7.19
CA GLN A 224 -10.99 0.79 8.53
C GLN A 224 -9.49 0.79 8.91
N ARG A 225 -8.66 1.62 8.27
CA ARG A 225 -7.25 1.83 8.54
C ARG A 225 -7.08 2.77 9.73
N PRO A 226 -5.99 2.62 10.50
CA PRO A 226 -5.67 3.55 11.57
C PRO A 226 -5.55 5.00 11.07
N LEU A 227 -6.05 5.96 11.85
CA LEU A 227 -5.95 7.40 11.56
C LEU A 227 -4.51 7.85 11.32
N SER A 228 -3.53 7.25 12.00
CA SER A 228 -2.11 7.54 11.80
C SER A 228 -1.62 7.22 10.38
N ILE A 229 -2.14 6.15 9.77
CA ILE A 229 -1.79 5.78 8.39
C ILE A 229 -2.40 6.76 7.40
N VAL A 230 -3.69 7.11 7.59
CA VAL A 230 -4.37 8.08 6.72
C VAL A 230 -3.74 9.47 6.84
N GLY A 231 -3.36 9.88 8.06
CA GLY A 231 -2.64 11.13 8.30
C GLY A 231 -1.26 11.16 7.64
N ALA A 232 -0.50 10.06 7.71
CA ALA A 232 0.79 9.94 7.03
C ALA A 232 0.64 10.01 5.50
N ASP A 233 -0.36 9.32 4.94
CA ASP A 233 -0.71 9.39 3.52
C ASP A 233 -0.99 10.83 3.07
N LEU A 234 -1.80 11.58 3.83
CA LEU A 234 -2.05 13.00 3.56
C LEU A 234 -0.78 13.85 3.69
N GLY A 235 0.12 13.55 4.63
CA GLY A 235 1.43 14.18 4.74
C GLY A 235 2.24 14.03 3.45
N ASN A 236 2.32 12.82 2.91
CA ASN A 236 2.99 12.53 1.65
C ASN A 236 2.38 13.30 0.47
N VAL A 237 1.05 13.37 0.41
CA VAL A 237 0.32 14.18 -0.58
C VAL A 237 0.69 15.65 -0.47
N MET A 238 0.73 16.22 0.74
CA MET A 238 1.07 17.62 0.95
C MET A 238 2.50 17.94 0.54
N ASP A 239 3.44 17.04 0.81
CA ASP A 239 4.83 17.21 0.39
C ASP A 239 5.01 17.12 -1.13
N ALA A 240 4.31 16.18 -1.79
CA ALA A 240 4.30 16.09 -3.25
C ALA A 240 3.65 17.34 -3.89
N ALA A 241 2.52 17.81 -3.36
CA ALA A 241 1.83 19.00 -3.83
C ALA A 241 2.73 20.26 -3.72
N ARG A 242 3.49 20.39 -2.62
CA ARG A 242 4.46 21.48 -2.43
C ARG A 242 5.56 21.46 -3.50
N ARG A 243 6.12 20.29 -3.81
CA ARG A 243 7.16 20.14 -4.84
C ARG A 243 6.63 20.47 -6.24
N LEU A 244 5.38 20.11 -6.53
CA LEU A 244 4.73 20.38 -7.81
C LEU A 244 4.12 21.79 -7.91
N THR A 245 4.15 22.58 -6.84
CA THR A 245 3.48 23.90 -6.77
C THR A 245 1.97 23.80 -7.09
N VAL A 246 1.31 22.77 -6.57
CA VAL A 246 -0.14 22.55 -6.74
C VAL A 246 -0.85 22.86 -5.42
N PRO A 247 -1.77 23.85 -5.38
CA PRO A 247 -2.56 24.14 -4.19
C PRO A 247 -3.54 23.00 -3.86
N THR A 248 -3.48 22.47 -2.65
CA THR A 248 -4.36 21.39 -2.16
C THR A 248 -5.04 21.77 -0.83
N PRO A 249 -5.81 22.88 -0.78
CA PRO A 249 -6.32 23.45 0.49
C PRO A 249 -7.20 22.46 1.28
N LEU A 250 -8.02 21.64 0.62
CA LEU A 250 -8.85 20.65 1.29
C LEU A 250 -8.03 19.55 1.97
N ALA A 251 -6.95 19.08 1.32
CA ALA A 251 -6.04 18.10 1.93
C ALA A 251 -5.30 18.71 3.12
N ALA A 252 -4.91 19.99 3.03
CA ALA A 252 -4.26 20.71 4.12
C ALA A 252 -5.17 20.79 5.36
N SER A 253 -6.44 21.16 5.16
CA SER A 253 -7.45 21.18 6.23
C SER A 253 -7.68 19.78 6.81
N ALA A 254 -7.84 18.77 5.96
CA ALA A 254 -8.02 17.39 6.42
C ALA A 254 -6.83 16.92 7.26
N LEU A 255 -5.58 17.15 6.81
CA LEU A 255 -4.37 16.75 7.53
C LEU A 255 -4.30 17.33 8.95
N GLN A 256 -4.77 18.57 9.16
CA GLN A 256 -4.83 19.15 10.50
C GLN A 256 -5.79 18.40 11.42
N LEU A 257 -6.92 17.89 10.91
CA LEU A 257 -7.83 17.07 11.71
C LEU A 257 -7.20 15.74 12.13
N PHE A 258 -6.47 15.06 11.23
CA PHE A 258 -5.72 13.85 11.59
C PHE A 258 -4.59 14.15 12.60
N THR A 259 -3.95 15.32 12.47
CA THR A 259 -2.93 15.79 13.44
C THR A 259 -3.55 16.02 14.81
N MET A 260 -4.73 16.65 14.87
CA MET A 260 -5.50 16.80 16.12
C MET A 260 -5.86 15.44 16.71
N ALA A 261 -6.29 14.47 15.88
CA ALA A 261 -6.61 13.12 16.31
C ALA A 261 -5.41 12.43 16.99
N ALA A 262 -4.24 12.55 16.36
CA ALA A 262 -3.00 12.00 16.89
C ALA A 262 -2.64 12.65 18.24
N ALA A 263 -2.79 13.97 18.36
CA ALA A 263 -2.49 14.71 19.58
C ALA A 263 -3.36 14.27 20.78
N VAL A 264 -4.58 13.78 20.54
CA VAL A 264 -5.48 13.27 21.59
C VAL A 264 -5.46 11.74 21.72
N GLY A 265 -4.49 11.06 21.10
CA GLY A 265 -4.26 9.62 21.27
C GLY A 265 -5.10 8.71 20.36
N LEU A 266 -5.86 9.26 19.40
CA LEU A 266 -6.74 8.47 18.52
C LEU A 266 -6.01 7.85 17.31
N GLY A 267 -4.70 8.07 17.16
CA GLY A 267 -3.95 7.67 15.95
C GLY A 267 -3.96 6.18 15.62
N ARG A 268 -4.24 5.30 16.58
CA ARG A 268 -4.35 3.85 16.37
C ARG A 268 -5.78 3.37 16.08
N GLU A 269 -6.77 4.24 16.27
CA GLU A 269 -8.17 3.93 16.01
C GLU A 269 -8.50 4.05 14.52
N GLY A 270 -9.58 3.40 14.09
CA GLY A 270 -10.09 3.49 12.72
C GLY A 270 -10.55 4.90 12.35
N ASP A 271 -10.78 5.12 11.06
CA ASP A 271 -11.22 6.41 10.50
C ASP A 271 -12.45 7.03 11.18
N GLY A 272 -13.42 6.19 11.60
CA GLY A 272 -14.60 6.63 12.35
C GLY A 272 -14.30 7.39 13.65
N ALA A 273 -13.14 7.15 14.28
CA ALA A 273 -12.74 7.85 15.50
C ALA A 273 -12.48 9.35 15.28
N LEU A 274 -12.33 9.81 14.03
CA LEU A 274 -12.14 11.21 13.72
C LEU A 274 -13.35 12.07 14.13
N ALA A 275 -14.57 11.50 14.10
CA ALA A 275 -15.79 12.18 14.55
C ALA A 275 -15.73 12.57 16.03
N ARG A 276 -15.03 11.79 16.87
CA ARG A 276 -14.86 12.06 18.30
C ARG A 276 -14.18 13.39 18.58
N ILE A 277 -13.35 13.89 17.65
CA ILE A 277 -12.75 15.24 17.76
C ILE A 277 -13.85 16.29 17.69
N PHE A 278 -14.71 16.18 16.68
CA PHE A 278 -15.80 17.11 16.49
C PHE A 278 -16.82 17.02 17.61
N ASP A 279 -17.11 15.82 18.12
CA ASP A 279 -18.02 15.66 19.24
C ASP A 279 -17.51 16.38 20.50
N ARG A 280 -16.20 16.30 20.78
CA ARG A 280 -15.59 17.05 21.90
C ARG A 280 -15.72 18.56 21.71
N LEU A 281 -15.51 19.05 20.49
CA LEU A 281 -15.57 20.48 20.18
C LEU A 281 -17.00 21.02 20.14
N ALA A 282 -17.96 20.22 19.67
CA ALA A 282 -19.38 20.58 19.56
C ALA A 282 -20.16 20.39 20.87
N GLY A 283 -19.56 19.71 21.86
CA GLY A 283 -20.22 19.33 23.12
C GLY A 283 -21.22 18.19 22.95
N ASN A 284 -21.04 17.34 21.94
CA ASN A 284 -21.88 16.17 21.72
C ASN A 284 -21.54 15.05 22.74
N PRO A 285 -22.48 14.16 23.05
CA PRO A 285 -22.23 12.98 23.89
C PRO A 285 -21.04 12.19 23.36
N GLN A 286 -20.13 11.80 24.25
CA GLN A 286 -19.00 10.96 23.89
C GLN A 286 -19.45 9.50 23.92
N GLU A 287 -19.32 8.76 22.81
CA GLU A 287 -19.44 7.31 22.86
C GLU A 287 -18.27 6.73 23.66
N GLY A 288 -18.58 5.99 24.73
CA GLY A 288 -17.61 5.27 25.56
C GLY A 288 -16.93 4.13 24.83
#